data_AF-A0AAW9LIN0-F1
#
_entry.id   AF-A0AAW9LIN0-F1
#
_cell.length_a   1.000
_cell.length_b   1.000
_cell.length_c   1.000
_cell.angle_alpha   90.00
_cell.angle_beta   90.00
_cell.angle_gamma   90.00
#
_symmetry.space_group_name_H-M   'P 1'
#
loop_
_entity.id
_entity.type
_entity.pdbx_description
1 polymer ?
#
loop_
_entity_poly.entity_id
_entity_poly.type
_entity_poly.pdbx_seq_one_letter_code
_entity_poly.pdbx_strand_id
1 'polypeptide(L)'
;MNAAKNPTEKVMSELELSWLDASEQAEQIRLFIWRTPAGGESLLDGFIALQQHPEGRSLPDLLLGLTTPFETGYGYSEALGREFVEHYEATPDAAIWDAERFLPTYSPAQLRQMLQDFATTFHDDLRYLVLVLKPSAVSDEKALNRWLNGWLAQEACNARLLLIDTLEQPIWQPLYEAHPRRVRLLTDDVDSMKVMHQTARGQSDPNPDRLLFRRYLADAMLLLEKGSAAQVAARGGMALGVAQRCGWADQQAMVHNLIAGGWLKGNDHQRAVDHYRQAQTISGEIADPALKGQLRTQSTFGEAGAWFARKEYLQAAKGYRRAAGEAQTIPHPVFAVEGWRMSGFCLNLAGHRAKAMEEYAHAIQAAEPIPRQERAQTTLPLAFQDLLRIHDKRRTEALEACATRWQSEKQRLIQQAEDRLPREPAVEQVKRVDRQLQLQLEAAFALIREAREKLIRGGDDSFRRVIRLAREKLHPHWNGLPEIAHPFDAPPGEWQSLPAWGNTDASSTENAGSNPL
;
A
#
# COMPACT_ATOMS: atom_id res chain seq x y z
N MET A 1 -38.00 13.30 -20.22
CA MET A 1 -36.76 14.03 -20.57
C MET A 1 -35.63 13.36 -19.81
N ASN A 2 -34.81 12.52 -20.46
CA ASN A 2 -33.68 11.89 -19.79
C ASN A 2 -32.67 12.98 -19.46
N ALA A 3 -32.48 13.24 -18.16
CA ALA A 3 -31.32 14.00 -17.70
C ALA A 3 -30.06 13.31 -18.25
N ALA A 4 -29.18 14.07 -18.89
CA ALA A 4 -27.91 13.51 -19.36
C ALA A 4 -27.18 12.91 -18.15
N LYS A 5 -26.82 11.63 -18.24
CA LYS A 5 -26.09 10.94 -17.17
C LYS A 5 -24.84 11.72 -16.80
N ASN A 6 -24.57 11.88 -15.51
CA ASN A 6 -23.33 12.52 -15.07
C ASN A 6 -22.11 11.63 -15.43
N PRO A 7 -20.88 12.17 -15.46
CA PRO A 7 -19.68 11.40 -15.85
C PRO A 7 -19.49 10.10 -15.07
N THR A 8 -19.81 10.09 -13.77
CA THR A 8 -19.72 8.92 -12.91
C THR A 8 -20.75 7.86 -13.29
N GLU A 9 -22.02 8.23 -13.47
CA GLU A 9 -23.10 7.34 -13.91
C GLU A 9 -22.80 6.70 -15.27
N LYS A 10 -22.11 7.43 -16.15
CA LYS A 10 -21.70 6.90 -17.45
C LYS A 10 -20.65 5.80 -17.30
N VAL A 11 -19.64 6.00 -16.45
CA VAL A 11 -18.63 4.99 -16.13
C VAL A 11 -19.24 3.77 -15.44
N MET A 12 -20.19 3.96 -14.51
CA MET A 12 -20.88 2.83 -13.87
C MET A 12 -21.60 1.95 -14.90
N SER A 13 -22.27 2.57 -15.89
CA SER A 13 -22.89 1.82 -16.99
C SER A 13 -21.88 1.16 -17.94
N GLU A 14 -20.70 1.75 -18.14
CA GLU A 14 -19.63 1.12 -18.93
C GLU A 14 -19.09 -0.14 -18.23
N LEU A 15 -18.85 -0.08 -16.92
CA LEU A 15 -18.44 -1.23 -16.09
C LEU A 15 -19.52 -2.31 -16.06
N GLU A 16 -20.78 -1.92 -15.95
CA GLU A 16 -21.92 -2.83 -16.01
C GLU A 16 -21.96 -3.62 -17.32
N LEU A 17 -21.84 -2.93 -18.46
CA LEU A 17 -21.83 -3.57 -19.78
C LEU A 17 -20.62 -4.50 -19.94
N SER A 18 -19.43 -4.06 -19.50
CA SER A 18 -18.20 -4.88 -19.53
C SER A 18 -18.38 -6.20 -18.78
N TRP A 19 -18.98 -6.16 -17.59
CA TRP A 19 -19.29 -7.35 -16.81
C TRP A 19 -20.32 -8.26 -17.52
N LEU A 20 -21.40 -7.69 -18.03
CA LEU A 20 -22.44 -8.45 -18.73
C LEU A 20 -21.88 -9.16 -19.96
N ASP A 21 -21.11 -8.46 -20.80
CA ASP A 21 -20.46 -9.02 -21.99
C ASP A 21 -19.50 -10.16 -21.63
N ALA A 22 -18.71 -10.00 -20.56
CA ALA A 22 -17.78 -11.03 -20.12
C ALA A 22 -18.45 -12.27 -19.51
N SER A 23 -19.65 -12.09 -18.94
CA SER A 23 -20.38 -13.13 -18.20
C SER A 23 -21.46 -13.86 -19.00
N GLU A 24 -21.89 -13.32 -20.15
CA GLU A 24 -22.98 -13.84 -20.98
C GLU A 24 -22.79 -15.30 -21.44
N GLN A 25 -21.54 -15.76 -21.60
CA GLN A 25 -21.20 -17.14 -22.01
C GLN A 25 -20.09 -17.74 -21.13
N ALA A 26 -20.28 -17.64 -19.82
CA ALA A 26 -19.27 -17.98 -18.82
C ALA A 26 -19.43 -19.38 -18.19
N GLU A 27 -20.03 -20.35 -18.89
CA GLU A 27 -20.31 -21.70 -18.35
C GLU A 27 -19.05 -22.44 -17.88
N GLN A 28 -17.94 -22.35 -18.62
CA GLN A 28 -16.67 -22.99 -18.24
C GLN A 28 -15.78 -22.11 -17.35
N ILE A 29 -16.15 -20.84 -17.18
CA ILE A 29 -15.37 -19.85 -16.44
C ILE A 29 -15.63 -20.02 -14.95
N ARG A 30 -14.56 -20.15 -14.18
CA ARG A 30 -14.55 -20.36 -12.73
C ARG A 30 -14.02 -19.14 -11.98
N LEU A 31 -13.29 -18.28 -12.68
CA LEU A 31 -12.63 -17.10 -12.14
C LEU A 31 -12.58 -16.01 -13.21
N PHE A 32 -12.89 -14.79 -12.80
CA PHE A 32 -12.67 -13.58 -13.57
C PHE A 32 -11.49 -12.80 -13.00
N ILE A 33 -10.75 -12.14 -13.88
CA ILE A 33 -9.79 -11.10 -13.52
C ILE A 33 -10.32 -9.82 -14.16
N TRP A 34 -10.59 -8.80 -13.35
CA TRP A 34 -11.02 -7.50 -13.85
C TRP A 34 -9.89 -6.50 -13.69
N ARG A 35 -9.32 -6.10 -14.83
CA ARG A 35 -8.14 -5.25 -14.90
C ARG A 35 -8.51 -3.83 -15.30
N THR A 36 -8.08 -2.86 -14.50
CA THR A 36 -8.26 -1.43 -14.77
C THR A 36 -6.92 -0.70 -14.63
N PRO A 37 -6.76 0.52 -15.15
CA PRO A 37 -5.66 1.39 -14.73
C PRO A 37 -5.67 1.56 -13.21
N ALA A 38 -4.50 1.73 -12.57
CA ALA A 38 -4.43 1.97 -11.13
C ALA A 38 -5.27 3.18 -10.67
N GLY A 39 -5.39 4.22 -11.52
CA GLY A 39 -6.28 5.36 -11.27
C GLY A 39 -7.78 5.05 -11.37
N GLY A 40 -8.17 3.88 -11.86
CA GLY A 40 -9.57 3.43 -12.01
C GLY A 40 -10.05 2.47 -10.92
N GLU A 41 -9.18 1.95 -10.07
CA GLU A 41 -9.51 0.94 -9.06
C GLU A 41 -10.62 1.41 -8.11
N SER A 42 -10.57 2.65 -7.62
CA SER A 42 -11.61 3.22 -6.74
C SER A 42 -12.99 3.31 -7.40
N LEU A 43 -13.05 3.45 -8.73
CA LEU A 43 -14.33 3.46 -9.45
C LEU A 43 -14.91 2.05 -9.59
N LEU A 44 -14.06 1.07 -9.85
CA LEU A 44 -14.46 -0.34 -9.85
C LEU A 44 -14.94 -0.78 -8.46
N ASP A 45 -14.27 -0.32 -7.39
CA ASP A 45 -14.66 -0.56 -6.01
C ASP A 45 -16.03 0.04 -5.69
N GLY A 46 -16.24 1.30 -6.10
CA GLY A 46 -17.54 1.95 -6.00
C GLY A 46 -18.63 1.22 -6.78
N PHE A 47 -18.32 0.70 -7.97
CA PHE A 47 -19.24 -0.12 -8.75
C PHE A 47 -19.62 -1.41 -8.02
N ILE A 48 -18.64 -2.17 -7.52
CA ILE A 48 -18.89 -3.42 -6.78
C ILE A 48 -19.73 -3.16 -5.51
N ALA A 49 -19.42 -2.10 -4.77
CA ALA A 49 -20.19 -1.69 -3.61
C ALA A 49 -21.63 -1.31 -3.97
N LEU A 50 -21.84 -0.59 -5.09
CA LEU A 50 -23.17 -0.25 -5.59
C LEU A 50 -23.99 -1.50 -5.92
N GLN A 51 -23.37 -2.54 -6.50
CA GLN A 51 -24.04 -3.80 -6.84
C GLN A 51 -24.41 -4.65 -5.61
N GLN A 52 -23.81 -4.39 -4.44
CA GLN A 52 -24.18 -5.03 -3.17
C GLN A 52 -25.39 -4.39 -2.50
N HIS A 53 -25.76 -3.16 -2.89
CA HIS A 53 -26.90 -2.47 -2.32
C HIS A 53 -28.19 -2.75 -3.10
N PRO A 54 -29.32 -3.08 -2.44
CA PRO A 54 -30.59 -3.40 -3.12
C PRO A 54 -31.07 -2.31 -4.08
N GLU A 55 -30.91 -1.03 -3.72
CA GLU A 55 -31.33 0.12 -4.54
C GLU A 55 -30.37 0.42 -5.71
N GLY A 56 -29.12 -0.07 -5.62
CA GLY A 56 -28.06 0.19 -6.60
C GLY A 56 -27.77 -1.00 -7.54
N ARG A 57 -28.28 -2.19 -7.21
CA ARG A 57 -28.05 -3.41 -7.98
C ARG A 57 -28.76 -3.35 -9.32
N SER A 58 -27.98 -3.48 -10.38
CA SER A 58 -28.47 -3.57 -11.75
C SER A 58 -28.07 -4.88 -12.43
N LEU A 59 -27.07 -5.59 -11.89
CA LEU A 59 -26.61 -6.87 -12.40
C LEU A 59 -27.50 -8.05 -11.97
N PRO A 60 -27.70 -9.06 -12.85
CA PRO A 60 -28.34 -10.32 -12.50
C PRO A 60 -27.48 -11.20 -11.59
N ASP A 61 -26.18 -10.90 -11.47
CA ASP A 61 -25.24 -11.63 -10.61
C ASP A 61 -25.11 -10.95 -9.25
N LEU A 62 -24.87 -11.73 -8.20
CA LEU A 62 -24.58 -11.24 -6.86
C LEU A 62 -23.06 -11.13 -6.68
N LEU A 63 -22.54 -9.90 -6.65
CA LEU A 63 -21.14 -9.63 -6.36
C LEU A 63 -20.97 -9.40 -4.86
N LEU A 64 -20.13 -10.17 -4.18
CA LEU A 64 -19.84 -10.00 -2.75
C LEU A 64 -18.35 -9.78 -2.53
N GLY A 65 -18.00 -8.61 -2.00
CA GLY A 65 -16.63 -8.23 -1.68
C GLY A 65 -16.21 -8.76 -0.33
N LEU A 66 -15.10 -9.50 -0.29
CA LEU A 66 -14.57 -10.12 0.92
C LEU A 66 -13.14 -9.66 1.14
N THR A 67 -12.83 -9.25 2.38
CA THR A 67 -11.54 -8.65 2.75
C THR A 67 -10.71 -9.50 3.72
N THR A 68 -11.20 -10.71 4.02
CA THR A 68 -10.49 -11.71 4.84
C THR A 68 -9.01 -11.80 4.47
N PRO A 69 -8.08 -11.67 5.43
CA PRO A 69 -6.65 -11.82 5.17
C PRO A 69 -6.29 -13.27 4.80
N PHE A 70 -5.28 -13.44 3.95
CA PHE A 70 -4.77 -14.75 3.56
C PHE A 70 -3.56 -15.14 4.41
N GLU A 71 -3.70 -16.18 5.23
CA GLU A 71 -2.60 -16.78 6.00
C GLU A 71 -2.17 -18.15 5.46
N THR A 72 -3.14 -19.07 5.37
CA THR A 72 -2.98 -20.43 4.83
C THR A 72 -4.18 -20.77 3.98
N GLY A 73 -4.07 -21.74 3.06
CA GLY A 73 -5.19 -22.13 2.20
C GLY A 73 -6.39 -22.69 2.97
N TYR A 74 -6.15 -23.47 4.03
CA TYR A 74 -7.24 -24.06 4.83
C TYR A 74 -7.89 -23.02 5.75
N GLY A 75 -7.11 -22.13 6.35
CA GLY A 75 -7.64 -21.04 7.18
C GLY A 75 -8.40 -20.02 6.35
N TYR A 76 -7.92 -19.73 5.14
CA TYR A 76 -8.58 -18.81 4.23
C TYR A 76 -9.94 -19.33 3.77
N SER A 77 -10.06 -20.62 3.43
CA SER A 77 -11.36 -21.23 3.13
C SER A 77 -12.33 -21.12 4.30
N GLU A 78 -11.85 -21.36 5.53
CA GLU A 78 -12.71 -21.35 6.72
C GLU A 78 -13.23 -19.94 7.00
N ALA A 79 -12.34 -18.96 6.97
CA ALA A 79 -12.66 -17.58 7.20
C ALA A 79 -13.58 -17.00 6.11
N LEU A 80 -13.35 -17.31 4.82
CA LEU A 80 -14.27 -16.92 3.75
C LEU A 80 -15.66 -17.55 3.91
N GLY A 81 -15.71 -18.83 4.31
CA GLY A 81 -16.97 -19.51 4.58
C GLY A 81 -17.76 -18.82 5.69
N ARG A 82 -17.08 -18.46 6.78
CA ARG A 82 -17.68 -17.74 7.92
C ARG A 82 -18.10 -16.32 7.54
N GLU A 83 -17.24 -15.52 6.89
CA GLU A 83 -17.56 -14.15 6.44
C GLU A 83 -18.79 -14.16 5.50
N PHE A 84 -18.88 -15.14 4.60
CA PHE A 84 -20.06 -15.31 3.73
C PHE A 84 -21.35 -15.57 4.52
N VAL A 85 -21.30 -16.47 5.52
CA VAL A 85 -22.47 -16.77 6.36
C VAL A 85 -22.87 -15.57 7.20
N GLU A 86 -21.91 -14.84 7.76
CA GLU A 86 -22.16 -13.58 8.49
C GLU A 86 -22.89 -12.55 7.59
N HIS A 87 -22.48 -12.41 6.33
CA HIS A 87 -23.18 -11.55 5.37
C HIS A 87 -24.61 -12.00 5.08
N TYR A 88 -24.82 -13.32 4.92
CA TYR A 88 -26.15 -13.88 4.72
C TYR A 88 -27.06 -13.65 5.95
N GLU A 89 -26.58 -13.94 7.15
CA GLU A 89 -27.32 -13.75 8.40
C GLU A 89 -27.62 -12.27 8.70
N ALA A 90 -26.75 -11.36 8.26
CA ALA A 90 -26.97 -9.92 8.37
C ALA A 90 -27.98 -9.37 7.35
N THR A 91 -28.41 -10.16 6.36
CA THR A 91 -29.35 -9.72 5.33
C THR A 91 -30.79 -9.76 5.87
N PRO A 92 -31.48 -8.60 5.99
CA PRO A 92 -32.86 -8.57 6.48
C PRO A 92 -33.80 -9.36 5.57
N ASP A 93 -34.75 -10.08 6.17
CA ASP A 93 -35.79 -10.84 5.46
C ASP A 93 -35.26 -11.90 4.47
N ALA A 94 -34.01 -12.36 4.64
CA ALA A 94 -33.44 -13.42 3.82
C ALA A 94 -34.22 -14.74 3.98
N ALA A 95 -34.46 -15.44 2.86
CA ALA A 95 -35.12 -16.75 2.92
C ALA A 95 -34.20 -17.77 3.61
N ILE A 96 -34.80 -18.76 4.29
CA ILE A 96 -34.08 -19.76 5.09
C ILE A 96 -33.14 -20.61 4.21
N TRP A 97 -31.88 -20.67 4.59
CA TRP A 97 -30.85 -21.51 3.99
C TRP A 97 -29.99 -22.14 5.11
N ASP A 98 -29.83 -23.46 5.08
CA ASP A 98 -29.05 -24.21 6.07
C ASP A 98 -27.55 -24.09 5.74
N ALA A 99 -26.96 -23.00 6.22
CA ALA A 99 -25.54 -22.70 6.07
C ALA A 99 -24.65 -23.55 7.00
N GLU A 100 -25.12 -23.83 8.22
CA GLU A 100 -24.34 -24.47 9.28
C GLU A 100 -23.84 -25.86 8.87
N ARG A 101 -24.62 -26.62 8.08
CA ARG A 101 -24.23 -27.96 7.63
C ARG A 101 -22.94 -28.01 6.81
N PHE A 102 -22.53 -26.88 6.22
CA PHE A 102 -21.31 -26.80 5.41
C PHE A 102 -20.09 -26.32 6.20
N LEU A 103 -20.30 -25.69 7.36
CA LEU A 103 -19.21 -25.16 8.16
C LEU A 103 -18.60 -26.23 9.07
N PRO A 104 -17.28 -26.16 9.32
CA PRO A 104 -16.29 -25.28 8.69
C PRO A 104 -15.87 -25.79 7.30
N THR A 105 -15.46 -24.87 6.41
CA THR A 105 -14.90 -25.23 5.10
C THR A 105 -13.38 -25.06 5.10
N TYR A 106 -12.60 -26.10 4.85
CA TYR A 106 -11.12 -26.05 4.96
C TYR A 106 -10.39 -26.22 3.64
N SER A 107 -11.13 -26.18 2.53
CA SER A 107 -10.59 -26.35 1.19
C SER A 107 -11.40 -25.54 0.18
N PRO A 108 -10.81 -25.20 -0.99
CA PRO A 108 -11.56 -24.61 -2.10
C PRO A 108 -12.77 -25.44 -2.53
N ALA A 109 -12.70 -26.78 -2.39
CA ALA A 109 -13.78 -27.70 -2.75
C ALA A 109 -14.96 -27.59 -1.78
N GLN A 110 -14.71 -27.67 -0.47
CA GLN A 110 -15.75 -27.53 0.56
C GLN A 110 -16.40 -26.14 0.52
N LEU A 111 -15.59 -25.07 0.37
CA LEU A 111 -16.10 -23.71 0.22
C LEU A 111 -16.99 -23.59 -1.02
N ARG A 112 -16.54 -24.12 -2.17
CA ARG A 112 -17.33 -24.11 -3.39
C ARG A 112 -18.64 -24.86 -3.23
N GLN A 113 -18.64 -26.00 -2.56
CA GLN A 113 -19.85 -26.79 -2.36
C GLN A 113 -20.91 -25.98 -1.60
N MET A 114 -20.51 -25.28 -0.53
CA MET A 114 -21.38 -24.38 0.21
C MET A 114 -21.94 -23.26 -0.69
N LEU A 115 -21.06 -22.56 -1.43
CA LEU A 115 -21.45 -21.44 -2.29
C LEU A 115 -22.32 -21.88 -3.47
N GLN A 116 -22.08 -23.08 -4.01
CA GLN A 116 -22.89 -23.64 -5.09
C GLN A 116 -24.28 -24.02 -4.57
N ASP A 117 -24.38 -24.57 -3.37
CA ASP A 117 -25.65 -24.88 -2.75
C ASP A 117 -26.48 -23.61 -2.54
N PHE A 118 -25.86 -22.54 -2.03
CA PHE A 118 -26.48 -21.21 -1.96
C PHE A 118 -26.96 -20.75 -3.34
N ALA A 119 -26.08 -20.73 -4.34
CA ALA A 119 -26.42 -20.26 -5.69
C ALA A 119 -27.51 -21.10 -6.37
N THR A 120 -27.66 -22.37 -6.00
CA THR A 120 -28.74 -23.24 -6.49
C THR A 120 -30.05 -22.94 -5.77
N THR A 121 -30.00 -22.72 -4.46
CA THR A 121 -31.16 -22.38 -3.63
C THR A 121 -31.79 -21.07 -4.08
N PHE A 122 -30.98 -20.05 -4.39
CA PHE A 122 -31.41 -18.71 -4.78
C PHE A 122 -31.31 -18.44 -6.29
N HIS A 123 -31.40 -19.47 -7.13
CA HIS A 123 -31.22 -19.35 -8.58
C HIS A 123 -32.23 -18.41 -9.28
N ASP A 124 -33.39 -18.19 -8.67
CA ASP A 124 -34.41 -17.24 -9.16
C ASP A 124 -34.01 -15.77 -8.89
N ASP A 125 -33.18 -15.52 -7.87
CA ASP A 125 -32.77 -14.17 -7.42
C ASP A 125 -31.39 -13.75 -7.95
N LEU A 126 -30.59 -14.71 -8.40
CA LEU A 126 -29.27 -14.46 -8.96
C LEU A 126 -28.91 -15.49 -10.03
N ARG A 127 -28.34 -15.01 -11.13
CA ARG A 127 -27.74 -15.88 -12.14
C ARG A 127 -26.49 -16.55 -11.59
N TYR A 128 -25.56 -15.76 -11.05
CA TYR A 128 -24.30 -16.23 -10.47
C TYR A 128 -23.98 -15.58 -9.13
N LEU A 129 -23.32 -16.33 -8.25
CA LEU A 129 -22.70 -15.82 -7.04
C LEU A 129 -21.21 -15.59 -7.33
N VAL A 130 -20.73 -14.38 -7.12
CA VAL A 130 -19.34 -14.01 -7.42
C VAL A 130 -18.70 -13.43 -6.18
N LEU A 131 -17.72 -14.14 -5.64
CA LEU A 131 -16.90 -13.63 -4.55
C LEU A 131 -15.77 -12.78 -5.12
N VAL A 132 -15.80 -11.49 -4.82
CA VAL A 132 -14.75 -10.54 -5.15
C VAL A 132 -13.71 -10.59 -4.03
N LEU A 133 -12.56 -11.22 -4.31
CA LEU A 133 -11.53 -11.42 -3.30
C LEU A 133 -10.57 -10.24 -3.28
N LYS A 134 -10.52 -9.54 -2.14
CA LYS A 134 -9.56 -8.46 -1.84
C LYS A 134 -8.92 -8.67 -0.48
N PRO A 135 -8.04 -9.69 -0.32
CA PRO A 135 -7.42 -9.96 0.97
C PRO A 135 -6.71 -8.70 1.49
N SER A 136 -7.06 -8.27 2.70
CA SER A 136 -6.44 -7.11 3.36
C SER A 136 -4.94 -7.29 3.61
N ALA A 137 -4.49 -8.55 3.71
CA ALA A 137 -3.08 -8.94 3.76
C ALA A 137 -2.89 -10.32 3.12
N VAL A 138 -1.70 -10.57 2.57
CA VAL A 138 -1.31 -11.88 2.02
C VAL A 138 0.02 -12.32 2.64
N SER A 139 -0.04 -13.35 3.49
CA SER A 139 1.14 -13.90 4.16
C SER A 139 2.11 -14.61 3.22
N ASP A 140 1.60 -15.27 2.18
CA ASP A 140 2.37 -16.01 1.19
C ASP A 140 1.62 -16.05 -0.16
N GLU A 141 2.12 -15.30 -1.14
CA GLU A 141 1.57 -15.26 -2.50
C GLU A 141 1.58 -16.62 -3.21
N LYS A 142 2.55 -17.50 -2.91
CA LYS A 142 2.60 -18.84 -3.51
C LYS A 142 1.49 -19.71 -2.93
N ALA A 143 1.22 -19.59 -1.64
CA ALA A 143 0.11 -20.30 -0.99
C ALA A 143 -1.24 -19.85 -1.54
N LEU A 144 -1.45 -18.53 -1.71
CA LEU A 144 -2.65 -18.00 -2.36
C LEU A 144 -2.80 -18.53 -3.78
N ASN A 145 -1.73 -18.54 -4.57
CA ASN A 145 -1.75 -19.12 -5.91
C ASN A 145 -2.08 -20.62 -5.90
N ARG A 146 -1.55 -21.42 -4.97
CA ARG A 146 -1.93 -22.84 -4.82
C ARG A 146 -3.41 -23.00 -4.51
N TRP A 147 -3.93 -22.18 -3.60
CA TRP A 147 -5.35 -22.18 -3.25
C TRP A 147 -6.24 -21.84 -4.46
N LEU A 148 -5.90 -20.80 -5.23
CA LEU A 148 -6.59 -20.42 -6.47
C LEU A 148 -6.53 -21.54 -7.52
N ASN A 149 -5.40 -22.22 -7.68
CA ASN A 149 -5.30 -23.39 -8.54
C ASN A 149 -6.19 -24.55 -8.04
N GLY A 150 -6.29 -24.74 -6.72
CA GLY A 150 -7.19 -25.70 -6.09
C GLY A 150 -8.67 -25.39 -6.36
N TRP A 151 -9.05 -24.10 -6.36
CA TRP A 151 -10.35 -23.64 -6.83
C TRP A 151 -10.50 -23.98 -8.32
N LEU A 152 -9.61 -23.50 -9.19
CA LEU A 152 -9.69 -23.73 -10.63
C LEU A 152 -9.70 -25.20 -11.03
N ALA A 153 -9.25 -26.14 -10.19
CA ALA A 153 -9.32 -27.58 -10.46
C ALA A 153 -10.75 -28.16 -10.43
N GLN A 154 -11.64 -27.65 -9.55
CA GLN A 154 -12.99 -28.21 -9.34
C GLN A 154 -13.94 -27.88 -10.49
N GLU A 155 -14.99 -28.69 -10.71
CA GLU A 155 -15.96 -28.52 -11.81
C GLU A 155 -16.66 -27.16 -11.84
N ALA A 156 -17.12 -26.75 -13.03
CA ALA A 156 -17.78 -25.45 -13.18
C ALA A 156 -19.12 -25.42 -12.43
N CYS A 157 -19.44 -24.28 -11.84
CA CYS A 157 -20.59 -24.07 -10.97
C CYS A 157 -21.03 -22.60 -11.03
N ASN A 158 -22.18 -22.28 -10.45
CA ASN A 158 -22.72 -20.92 -10.41
C ASN A 158 -22.00 -20.00 -9.42
N ALA A 159 -21.21 -20.56 -8.50
CA ALA A 159 -20.26 -19.83 -7.67
C ALA A 159 -18.93 -19.57 -8.41
N ARG A 160 -18.50 -18.31 -8.48
CA ARG A 160 -17.25 -17.87 -9.14
C ARG A 160 -16.42 -16.95 -8.26
N LEU A 161 -15.16 -16.80 -8.62
CA LEU A 161 -14.28 -15.78 -8.05
C LEU A 161 -14.10 -14.62 -9.02
N LEU A 162 -13.93 -13.43 -8.47
CA LEU A 162 -13.44 -12.26 -9.18
C LEU A 162 -12.19 -11.75 -8.45
N LEU A 163 -11.08 -11.66 -9.20
CA LEU A 163 -9.85 -11.01 -8.77
C LEU A 163 -9.72 -9.66 -9.49
N ILE A 164 -9.07 -8.71 -8.85
CA ILE A 164 -8.79 -7.39 -9.42
C ILE A 164 -7.27 -7.21 -9.45
N ASP A 165 -6.76 -6.69 -10.56
CA ASP A 165 -5.39 -6.21 -10.70
C ASP A 165 -5.36 -4.98 -11.61
N THR A 166 -4.18 -4.41 -11.82
CA THR A 166 -4.03 -3.18 -12.61
C THR A 166 -3.28 -3.42 -13.92
N LEU A 167 -3.45 -2.52 -14.89
CA LEU A 167 -2.64 -2.51 -16.12
C LEU A 167 -1.16 -2.35 -15.82
N GLU A 168 -0.83 -1.55 -14.81
CA GLU A 168 0.53 -1.26 -14.36
C GLU A 168 1.14 -2.44 -13.58
N GLN A 169 0.32 -3.19 -12.85
CA GLN A 169 0.72 -4.35 -12.06
C GLN A 169 -0.24 -5.53 -12.33
N PRO A 170 -0.08 -6.23 -13.47
CA PRO A 170 -0.95 -7.33 -13.87
C PRO A 170 -0.61 -8.63 -13.12
N ILE A 171 -0.73 -8.62 -11.79
CA ILE A 171 -0.26 -9.69 -10.90
C ILE A 171 -0.93 -11.05 -11.17
N TRP A 172 -2.13 -11.07 -11.76
CA TRP A 172 -2.87 -12.29 -12.08
C TRP A 172 -2.67 -12.78 -13.52
N GLN A 173 -1.83 -12.10 -14.31
CA GLN A 173 -1.49 -12.52 -15.68
C GLN A 173 -1.00 -13.98 -15.76
N PRO A 174 -0.10 -14.47 -14.89
CA PRO A 174 0.33 -15.87 -14.94
C PRO A 174 -0.82 -16.87 -14.70
N LEU A 175 -1.81 -16.51 -13.89
CA LEU A 175 -2.98 -17.35 -13.62
C LEU A 175 -3.89 -17.46 -14.85
N TYR A 176 -4.11 -16.33 -15.55
CA TYR A 176 -4.85 -16.29 -16.81
C TYR A 176 -4.17 -17.14 -17.90
N GLU A 177 -2.86 -16.98 -18.07
CA GLU A 177 -2.07 -17.72 -19.07
C GLU A 177 -2.02 -19.22 -18.80
N ALA A 178 -1.97 -19.63 -17.52
CA ALA A 178 -1.99 -21.03 -17.14
C ALA A 178 -3.36 -21.71 -17.34
N HIS A 179 -4.46 -20.94 -17.26
CA HIS A 179 -5.84 -21.48 -17.28
C HIS A 179 -6.81 -20.73 -18.22
N PRO A 180 -6.47 -20.51 -19.50
CA PRO A 180 -7.23 -19.62 -20.39
C PRO A 180 -8.66 -20.10 -20.71
N ARG A 181 -8.98 -21.38 -20.44
CA ARG A 181 -10.34 -21.93 -20.60
C ARG A 181 -11.22 -21.73 -19.36
N ARG A 182 -10.62 -21.49 -18.19
CA ARG A 182 -11.30 -21.41 -16.89
C ARG A 182 -11.24 -20.01 -16.29
N VAL A 183 -10.31 -19.17 -16.77
CA VAL A 183 -10.10 -17.80 -16.33
C VAL A 183 -10.45 -16.85 -17.47
N ARG A 184 -11.28 -15.84 -17.18
CA ARG A 184 -11.63 -14.77 -18.12
C ARG A 184 -11.01 -13.46 -17.65
N LEU A 185 -10.30 -12.78 -18.54
CA LEU A 185 -9.77 -11.45 -18.32
C LEU A 185 -10.73 -10.40 -18.90
N LEU A 186 -11.14 -9.44 -18.09
CA LEU A 186 -11.81 -8.19 -18.48
C LEU A 186 -10.78 -7.06 -18.40
N THR A 187 -10.83 -6.11 -19.33
CA THR A 187 -9.93 -4.96 -19.31
C THR A 187 -10.68 -3.70 -19.70
N ASP A 188 -10.77 -2.75 -18.77
CA ASP A 188 -11.46 -1.48 -18.96
C ASP A 188 -10.49 -0.30 -18.77
N ASP A 189 -10.60 0.76 -19.58
CA ASP A 189 -9.80 2.00 -19.47
C ASP A 189 -10.51 3.07 -18.61
N VAL A 190 -11.08 2.62 -17.50
CA VAL A 190 -11.72 3.50 -16.51
C VAL A 190 -10.64 4.24 -15.72
N ASP A 191 -10.82 5.55 -15.55
CA ASP A 191 -9.82 6.43 -14.97
C ASP A 191 -10.49 7.54 -14.15
N SER A 192 -10.26 7.53 -12.83
CA SER A 192 -10.84 8.51 -11.91
C SER A 192 -10.40 9.94 -12.21
N MET A 193 -9.20 10.14 -12.75
CA MET A 193 -8.73 11.46 -13.15
C MET A 193 -9.52 11.98 -14.36
N LYS A 194 -9.85 11.12 -15.34
CA LYS A 194 -10.76 11.50 -16.45
C LYS A 194 -12.16 11.87 -15.92
N VAL A 195 -12.71 11.10 -14.97
CA VAL A 195 -14.04 11.39 -14.40
C VAL A 195 -14.04 12.69 -13.60
N MET A 196 -13.03 12.91 -12.75
CA MET A 196 -12.86 14.15 -11.99
C MET A 196 -12.73 15.35 -12.95
N HIS A 197 -11.97 15.19 -14.02
CA HIS A 197 -11.78 16.21 -15.04
C HIS A 197 -13.06 16.57 -15.80
N GLN A 198 -13.83 15.57 -16.23
CA GLN A 198 -15.14 15.78 -16.87
C GLN A 198 -16.12 16.45 -15.91
N THR A 199 -16.12 16.06 -14.64
CA THR A 199 -16.93 16.67 -13.58
C THR A 199 -16.54 18.14 -13.37
N ALA A 200 -15.25 18.44 -13.26
CA ALA A 200 -14.75 19.80 -13.08
C ALA A 200 -15.09 20.72 -14.27
N ARG A 201 -15.10 20.18 -15.51
CA ARG A 201 -15.56 20.94 -16.69
C ARG A 201 -17.05 21.26 -16.64
N GLY A 202 -17.86 20.38 -16.05
CA GLY A 202 -19.30 20.54 -15.86
C GLY A 202 -19.71 21.47 -14.72
N GLN A 203 -18.79 21.83 -13.81
CA GLN A 203 -19.08 22.74 -12.69
C GLN A 203 -19.25 24.19 -13.17
N SER A 204 -20.15 24.93 -12.51
CA SER A 204 -20.30 26.38 -12.64
C SER A 204 -19.73 27.09 -11.41
N ASP A 205 -18.92 28.13 -11.60
CA ASP A 205 -18.44 29.01 -10.52
C ASP A 205 -18.87 30.46 -10.85
N PRO A 206 -19.42 31.22 -9.88
CA PRO A 206 -19.77 32.62 -10.08
C PRO A 206 -18.58 33.50 -10.50
N ASN A 207 -17.35 33.10 -10.18
CA ASN A 207 -16.14 33.79 -10.59
C ASN A 207 -15.56 33.14 -11.87
N PRO A 208 -15.55 33.85 -13.02
CA PRO A 208 -15.10 33.30 -14.29
C PRO A 208 -13.60 32.96 -14.33
N ASP A 209 -12.75 33.73 -13.64
CA ASP A 209 -11.31 33.46 -13.56
C ASP A 209 -11.03 32.21 -12.72
N ARG A 210 -11.75 32.01 -11.61
CA ARG A 210 -11.61 30.79 -10.78
C ARG A 210 -12.04 29.55 -11.55
N LEU A 211 -13.15 29.64 -12.29
CA LEU A 211 -13.62 28.56 -13.16
C LEU A 211 -12.57 28.21 -14.22
N LEU A 212 -12.04 29.23 -14.90
CA LEU A 212 -11.06 29.05 -15.96
C LEU A 212 -9.74 28.47 -15.44
N PHE A 213 -9.26 28.96 -14.30
CA PHE A 213 -8.09 28.44 -13.61
C PHE A 213 -8.26 26.95 -13.27
N ARG A 214 -9.36 26.55 -12.63
CA ARG A 214 -9.61 25.15 -12.27
C ARG A 214 -9.63 24.23 -13.49
N ARG A 215 -10.22 24.67 -14.61
CA ARG A 215 -10.23 23.92 -15.86
C ARG A 215 -8.81 23.69 -16.39
N TYR A 216 -8.00 24.75 -16.48
CA TYR A 216 -6.62 24.65 -16.94
C TYR A 216 -5.74 23.82 -16.00
N LEU A 217 -5.93 23.96 -14.69
CA LEU A 217 -5.22 23.15 -13.69
C LEU A 217 -5.57 21.66 -13.83
N ALA A 218 -6.86 21.33 -13.94
CA ALA A 218 -7.31 19.94 -14.12
C ALA A 218 -6.77 19.32 -15.41
N ASP A 219 -6.78 20.07 -16.53
CA ASP A 219 -6.17 19.62 -17.78
C ASP A 219 -4.65 19.38 -17.63
N ALA A 220 -3.95 20.28 -16.93
CA ALA A 220 -2.51 20.14 -16.71
C ALA A 220 -2.18 18.93 -15.81
N MET A 221 -3.00 18.63 -14.81
CA MET A 221 -2.87 17.42 -13.97
C MET A 221 -3.09 16.13 -14.79
N LEU A 222 -4.12 16.10 -15.64
CA LEU A 222 -4.34 14.97 -16.55
C LEU A 222 -3.15 14.76 -17.51
N LEU A 223 -2.62 15.87 -18.04
CA LEU A 223 -1.44 15.83 -18.91
C LEU A 223 -0.16 15.46 -18.16
N LEU A 224 -0.05 15.72 -16.85
CA LEU A 224 1.09 15.28 -16.06
C LEU A 224 1.18 13.75 -16.04
N GLU A 225 0.04 13.08 -16.00
CA GLU A 225 -0.06 11.62 -16.01
C GLU A 225 0.13 11.04 -17.43
N LYS A 226 -0.54 11.59 -18.45
CA LYS A 226 -0.63 10.96 -19.78
C LYS A 226 0.08 11.72 -20.91
N GLY A 227 0.44 12.97 -20.68
CA GLY A 227 1.02 13.87 -21.68
C GLY A 227 2.54 14.01 -21.57
N SER A 228 3.09 14.77 -22.52
CA SER A 228 4.49 15.21 -22.53
C SER A 228 4.70 16.43 -21.64
N ALA A 229 5.95 16.64 -21.20
CA ALA A 229 6.33 17.81 -20.40
C ALA A 229 5.94 19.15 -21.06
N ALA A 230 6.06 19.24 -22.39
CA ALA A 230 5.67 20.43 -23.14
C ALA A 230 4.15 20.69 -23.09
N GLN A 231 3.32 19.64 -23.13
CA GLN A 231 1.88 19.78 -23.00
C GLN A 231 1.46 20.22 -21.59
N VAL A 232 2.11 19.65 -20.56
CA VAL A 232 1.92 20.10 -19.16
C VAL A 232 2.29 21.57 -19.02
N ALA A 233 3.47 21.97 -19.53
CA ALA A 233 3.94 23.35 -19.47
C ALA A 233 3.03 24.32 -20.21
N ALA A 234 2.54 23.95 -21.40
CA ALA A 234 1.62 24.79 -22.16
C ALA A 234 0.30 25.01 -21.41
N ARG A 235 -0.29 23.95 -20.87
CA ARG A 235 -1.58 24.05 -20.17
C ARG A 235 -1.46 24.68 -18.79
N GLY A 236 -0.40 24.32 -18.05
CA GLY A 236 -0.03 24.97 -16.80
C GLY A 236 0.26 26.46 -17.00
N GLY A 237 0.92 26.86 -18.08
CA GLY A 237 1.16 28.25 -18.42
C GLY A 237 -0.14 29.06 -18.59
N MET A 238 -1.20 28.45 -19.13
CA MET A 238 -2.51 29.09 -19.19
C MET A 238 -3.11 29.30 -17.79
N ALA A 239 -3.01 28.31 -16.90
CA ALA A 239 -3.45 28.44 -15.50
C ALA A 239 -2.64 29.52 -14.76
N LEU A 240 -1.32 29.52 -14.94
CA LEU A 240 -0.41 30.50 -14.36
C LEU A 240 -0.77 31.93 -14.78
N GLY A 241 -1.06 32.14 -16.07
CA GLY A 241 -1.48 33.44 -16.57
C GLY A 241 -2.78 33.96 -15.93
N VAL A 242 -3.73 33.09 -15.58
CA VAL A 242 -4.93 33.48 -14.82
C VAL A 242 -4.54 33.86 -13.39
N ALA A 243 -3.79 33.00 -12.70
CA ALA A 243 -3.38 33.22 -11.31
C ALA A 243 -2.55 34.50 -11.13
N GLN A 244 -1.69 34.84 -12.11
CA GLN A 244 -0.92 36.07 -12.14
C GLN A 244 -1.80 37.32 -12.22
N ARG A 245 -2.77 37.35 -13.14
CA ARG A 245 -3.69 38.50 -13.30
C ARG A 245 -4.53 38.74 -12.05
N CYS A 246 -4.90 37.67 -11.36
CA CYS A 246 -5.72 37.73 -10.15
C CYS A 246 -4.90 37.89 -8.85
N GLY A 247 -3.56 37.87 -8.91
CA GLY A 247 -2.69 37.99 -7.74
C GLY A 247 -2.70 36.78 -6.81
N TRP A 248 -3.00 35.57 -7.31
CA TRP A 248 -3.07 34.34 -6.49
C TRP A 248 -1.69 33.68 -6.38
N ALA A 249 -0.83 34.21 -5.51
CA ALA A 249 0.55 33.74 -5.36
C ALA A 249 0.66 32.26 -4.95
N ASP A 250 -0.24 31.77 -4.10
CA ASP A 250 -0.34 30.37 -3.71
C ASP A 250 -0.58 29.45 -4.92
N GLN A 251 -1.52 29.83 -5.80
CA GLN A 251 -1.85 29.10 -7.00
C GLN A 251 -0.73 29.16 -8.04
N GLN A 252 -0.06 30.31 -8.16
CA GLN A 252 1.11 30.45 -9.04
C GLN A 252 2.25 29.51 -8.62
N ALA A 253 2.58 29.46 -7.32
CA ALA A 253 3.61 28.56 -6.80
C ALA A 253 3.23 27.08 -7.02
N MET A 254 1.97 26.71 -6.79
CA MET A 254 1.47 25.36 -7.07
C MET A 254 1.60 24.97 -8.55
N VAL A 255 1.21 25.85 -9.47
CA VAL A 255 1.30 25.59 -10.91
C VAL A 255 2.75 25.47 -11.37
N HIS A 256 3.67 26.27 -10.83
CA HIS A 256 5.09 26.10 -11.11
C HIS A 256 5.63 24.74 -10.64
N ASN A 257 5.22 24.25 -9.46
CA ASN A 257 5.56 22.92 -8.99
C ASN A 257 5.01 21.81 -9.91
N LEU A 258 3.78 21.97 -10.42
CA LEU A 258 3.17 21.04 -11.37
C LEU A 258 3.97 20.98 -12.68
N ILE A 259 4.31 22.14 -13.25
CA ILE A 259 5.11 22.22 -14.48
C ILE A 259 6.50 21.63 -14.26
N ALA A 260 7.13 21.90 -13.12
CA ALA A 260 8.42 21.33 -12.75
C ALA A 260 8.35 19.79 -12.68
N GLY A 261 7.30 19.23 -12.08
CA GLY A 261 7.03 17.79 -12.09
C GLY A 261 6.92 17.20 -13.50
N GLY A 262 6.26 17.93 -14.42
CA GLY A 262 6.19 17.55 -15.83
C GLY A 262 7.56 17.47 -16.51
N TRP A 263 8.41 18.49 -16.32
CA TRP A 263 9.78 18.48 -16.85
C TRP A 263 10.66 17.41 -16.20
N LEU A 264 10.49 17.17 -14.90
CA LEU A 264 11.20 16.12 -14.18
C LEU A 264 10.87 14.73 -14.75
N LYS A 265 9.58 14.44 -14.96
CA LYS A 265 9.11 13.21 -15.63
C LYS A 265 9.66 13.10 -17.06
N GLY A 266 9.77 14.22 -17.76
CA GLY A 266 10.38 14.33 -19.09
C GLY A 266 11.91 14.29 -19.13
N ASN A 267 12.59 14.09 -17.99
CA ASN A 267 14.05 14.12 -17.84
C ASN A 267 14.74 15.46 -18.20
N ASP A 268 13.99 16.56 -18.31
CA ASP A 268 14.57 17.91 -18.43
C ASP A 268 14.76 18.52 -17.04
N HIS A 269 15.80 18.06 -16.36
CA HIS A 269 16.08 18.44 -14.98
C HIS A 269 16.36 19.94 -14.82
N GLN A 270 16.93 20.60 -15.84
CA GLN A 270 17.23 22.03 -15.75
C GLN A 270 15.94 22.86 -15.76
N ARG A 271 15.00 22.58 -16.67
CA ARG A 271 13.70 23.26 -16.67
C ARG A 271 12.90 22.97 -15.41
N ALA A 272 12.99 21.75 -14.87
CA ALA A 272 12.37 21.42 -13.59
C ALA A 272 12.93 22.31 -12.46
N VAL A 273 14.26 22.42 -12.35
CA VAL A 273 14.94 23.30 -11.37
C VAL A 273 14.50 24.75 -11.52
N ASP A 274 14.44 25.27 -12.75
CA ASP A 274 14.06 26.66 -12.99
C ASP A 274 12.63 26.94 -12.51
N HIS A 275 11.70 26.04 -12.77
CA HIS A 275 10.32 26.16 -12.28
C HIS A 275 10.19 26.00 -10.76
N TYR A 276 10.92 25.07 -10.15
CA TYR A 276 10.95 24.96 -8.68
C TYR A 276 11.48 26.24 -8.02
N ARG A 277 12.49 26.89 -8.61
CA ARG A 277 12.99 28.18 -8.12
C ARG A 277 11.97 29.29 -8.26
N GLN A 278 11.22 29.33 -9.37
CA GLN A 278 10.11 30.29 -9.51
C GLN A 278 9.04 30.07 -8.43
N ALA A 279 8.67 28.82 -8.16
CA ALA A 279 7.74 28.49 -7.07
C ALA A 279 8.26 28.96 -5.71
N GLN A 280 9.54 28.77 -5.41
CA GLN A 280 10.16 29.27 -4.18
C GLN A 280 10.11 30.80 -4.08
N THR A 281 10.42 31.53 -5.17
CA THR A 281 10.36 32.99 -5.18
C THR A 281 8.95 33.49 -4.93
N ILE A 282 7.97 32.97 -5.67
CA ILE A 282 6.56 33.39 -5.58
C ILE A 282 5.95 33.04 -4.22
N SER A 283 6.34 31.91 -3.62
CA SER A 283 5.89 31.57 -2.26
C SER A 283 6.23 32.65 -1.23
N GLY A 284 7.25 33.48 -1.50
CA GLY A 284 7.61 34.62 -0.67
C GLY A 284 6.50 35.66 -0.49
N GLU A 285 5.62 35.79 -1.50
CA GLU A 285 4.51 36.75 -1.58
C GLU A 285 3.24 36.28 -0.86
N ILE A 286 3.21 35.03 -0.41
CA ILE A 286 2.06 34.45 0.30
C ILE A 286 1.98 35.02 1.72
N ALA A 287 0.82 35.57 2.06
CA ALA A 287 0.58 36.21 3.35
C ALA A 287 0.48 35.21 4.51
N ASP A 288 -0.18 34.07 4.31
CA ASP A 288 -0.29 33.00 5.31
C ASP A 288 1.08 32.33 5.53
N PRO A 289 1.69 32.47 6.73
CA PRO A 289 3.01 31.91 7.01
C PRO A 289 3.05 30.38 6.91
N ALA A 290 1.97 29.68 7.25
CA ALA A 290 1.92 28.23 7.24
C ALA A 290 1.91 27.73 5.78
N LEU A 291 1.00 28.25 4.96
CA LEU A 291 0.92 27.91 3.54
C LEU A 291 2.19 28.31 2.77
N LYS A 292 2.75 29.49 3.08
CA LYS A 292 4.04 29.95 2.57
C LYS A 292 5.15 28.96 2.87
N GLY A 293 5.31 28.58 4.15
CA GLY A 293 6.33 27.63 4.58
C GLY A 293 6.16 26.27 3.89
N GLN A 294 4.93 25.79 3.77
CA GLN A 294 4.62 24.50 3.15
C GLN A 294 4.99 24.49 1.67
N LEU A 295 4.50 25.45 0.88
CA LEU A 295 4.77 25.52 -0.56
C LEU A 295 6.25 25.77 -0.85
N ARG A 296 6.92 26.60 -0.05
CA ARG A 296 8.36 26.82 -0.18
C ARG A 296 9.15 25.54 0.07
N THR A 297 8.85 24.85 1.17
CA THR A 297 9.52 23.58 1.54
C THR A 297 9.34 22.54 0.43
N GLN A 298 8.10 22.35 -0.07
CA GLN A 298 7.82 21.42 -1.17
C GLN A 298 8.63 21.75 -2.43
N SER A 299 8.72 23.04 -2.79
CA SER A 299 9.45 23.50 -3.97
C SER A 299 10.97 23.31 -3.80
N THR A 300 11.50 23.50 -2.58
CA THR A 300 12.91 23.24 -2.26
C THR A 300 13.22 21.73 -2.30
N PHE A 301 12.33 20.88 -1.80
CA PHE A 301 12.42 19.42 -1.95
C PHE A 301 12.41 19.00 -3.42
N GLY A 302 11.51 19.59 -4.22
CA GLY A 302 11.43 19.34 -5.67
C GLY A 302 12.73 19.70 -6.40
N GLU A 303 13.30 20.88 -6.12
CA GLU A 303 14.61 21.27 -6.68
C GLU A 303 15.71 20.27 -6.30
N ALA A 304 15.79 19.87 -5.02
CA ALA A 304 16.76 18.89 -4.55
C ALA A 304 16.58 17.53 -5.25
N GLY A 305 15.34 17.09 -5.44
CA GLY A 305 14.99 15.88 -6.18
C GLY A 305 15.39 15.93 -7.65
N ALA A 306 15.26 17.09 -8.31
CA ALA A 306 15.72 17.27 -9.69
C ALA A 306 17.26 17.16 -9.80
N TRP A 307 18.00 17.74 -8.85
CA TRP A 307 19.46 17.56 -8.78
C TRP A 307 19.86 16.11 -8.49
N PHE A 308 19.13 15.43 -7.61
CA PHE A 308 19.34 14.02 -7.30
C PHE A 308 19.13 13.13 -8.52
N ALA A 309 18.05 13.36 -9.29
CA ALA A 309 17.78 12.64 -10.53
C ALA A 309 18.90 12.83 -11.57
N ARG A 310 19.51 14.02 -11.62
CA ARG A 310 20.69 14.32 -12.45
C ARG A 310 22.01 13.74 -11.90
N LYS A 311 21.98 13.04 -10.78
CA LYS A 311 23.16 12.51 -10.04
C LYS A 311 24.14 13.59 -9.55
N GLU A 312 23.68 14.83 -9.42
CA GLU A 312 24.44 15.94 -8.87
C GLU A 312 24.33 15.94 -7.34
N TYR A 313 24.84 14.88 -6.70
CA TYR A 313 24.56 14.56 -5.30
C TYR A 313 24.96 15.66 -4.32
N LEU A 314 26.02 16.44 -4.60
CA LEU A 314 26.41 17.57 -3.75
C LEU A 314 25.41 18.73 -3.81
N GLN A 315 24.79 18.99 -4.96
CA GLN A 315 23.75 20.02 -5.08
C GLN A 315 22.45 19.52 -4.45
N ALA A 316 22.10 18.25 -4.67
CA ALA A 316 20.97 17.62 -4.02
C ALA A 316 21.08 17.69 -2.49
N ALA A 317 22.25 17.34 -1.93
CA ALA A 317 22.49 17.41 -0.48
C ALA A 317 22.26 18.81 0.09
N LYS A 318 22.78 19.85 -0.58
CA LYS A 318 22.55 21.25 -0.18
C LYS A 318 21.07 21.63 -0.24
N GLY A 319 20.37 21.20 -1.29
CA GLY A 319 18.94 21.43 -1.46
C GLY A 319 18.11 20.76 -0.36
N TYR A 320 18.35 19.48 -0.09
CA TYR A 320 17.65 18.73 0.96
C TYR A 320 17.93 19.28 2.35
N ARG A 321 19.16 19.70 2.64
CA ARG A 321 19.51 20.39 3.89
C ARG A 321 18.72 21.70 4.05
N ARG A 322 18.63 22.51 2.98
CA ARG A 322 17.84 23.74 2.99
C ARG A 322 16.36 23.44 3.25
N ALA A 323 15.82 22.41 2.57
CA ALA A 323 14.45 21.97 2.76
C ALA A 323 14.18 21.54 4.21
N ALA A 324 15.13 20.82 4.82
CA ALA A 324 15.02 20.39 6.21
C ALA A 324 14.96 21.56 7.19
N GLY A 325 15.76 22.61 6.96
CA GLY A 325 15.71 23.84 7.75
C GLY A 325 14.40 24.60 7.59
N GLU A 326 13.89 24.72 6.36
CA GLU A 326 12.57 25.32 6.07
C GLU A 326 11.43 24.51 6.71
N ALA A 327 11.54 23.17 6.73
CA ALA A 327 10.55 22.28 7.30
C ALA A 327 10.41 22.38 8.83
N GLN A 328 11.39 22.93 9.54
CA GLN A 328 11.30 23.11 10.99
C GLN A 328 10.26 24.15 11.41
N THR A 329 9.84 25.03 10.48
CA THR A 329 8.86 26.10 10.77
C THR A 329 7.43 25.75 10.38
N ILE A 330 7.18 24.53 9.89
CA ILE A 330 5.85 24.06 9.48
C ILE A 330 5.38 22.91 10.38
N PRO A 331 4.05 22.69 10.55
CA PRO A 331 3.49 21.66 11.43
C PRO A 331 3.61 20.23 10.85
N HIS A 332 4.74 19.91 10.21
CA HIS A 332 5.00 18.64 9.53
C HIS A 332 6.45 18.17 9.79
N PRO A 333 6.78 17.74 11.02
CA PRO A 333 8.14 17.39 11.43
C PRO A 333 8.76 16.24 10.58
N VAL A 334 7.94 15.41 9.95
CA VAL A 334 8.37 14.35 9.02
C VAL A 334 9.19 14.88 7.84
N PHE A 335 8.91 16.10 7.36
CA PHE A 335 9.70 16.70 6.28
C PHE A 335 11.11 17.07 6.74
N ALA A 336 11.28 17.52 7.99
CA ALA A 336 12.61 17.82 8.51
C ALA A 336 13.46 16.53 8.60
N VAL A 337 12.87 15.44 9.11
CA VAL A 337 13.53 14.11 9.16
C VAL A 337 13.98 13.67 7.76
N GLU A 338 13.07 13.75 6.78
CA GLU A 338 13.35 13.32 5.41
C GLU A 338 14.42 14.17 4.72
N GLY A 339 14.39 15.50 4.91
CA GLY A 339 15.38 16.40 4.33
C GLY A 339 16.78 16.15 4.86
N TRP A 340 16.92 15.99 6.18
CA TRP A 340 18.22 15.64 6.78
C TRP A 340 18.70 14.25 6.33
N ARG A 341 17.81 13.25 6.30
CA ARG A 341 18.15 11.91 5.83
C ARG A 341 18.62 11.92 4.37
N MET A 342 17.89 12.57 3.46
CA MET A 342 18.27 12.63 2.05
C MET A 342 19.54 13.44 1.82
N SER A 343 19.79 14.49 2.61
CA SER A 343 21.07 15.21 2.60
C SER A 343 22.23 14.26 2.95
N GLY A 344 22.10 13.49 4.04
CA GLY A 344 23.08 12.48 4.44
C GLY A 344 23.28 11.40 3.39
N PHE A 345 22.19 10.88 2.81
CA PHE A 345 22.23 9.88 1.75
C PHE A 345 22.97 10.37 0.50
N CYS A 346 22.69 11.59 0.05
CA CYS A 346 23.38 12.20 -1.08
C CYS A 346 24.89 12.40 -0.79
N LEU A 347 25.25 12.85 0.42
CA LEU A 347 26.65 12.99 0.81
C LEU A 347 27.38 11.65 0.86
N ASN A 348 26.71 10.59 1.32
CA ASN A 348 27.27 9.25 1.34
C ASN A 348 27.51 8.73 -0.10
N LEU A 349 26.56 8.92 -1.02
CA LEU A 349 26.74 8.59 -2.44
C LEU A 349 27.89 9.38 -3.09
N ALA A 350 28.10 10.63 -2.65
CA ALA A 350 29.23 11.46 -3.08
C ALA A 350 30.56 11.12 -2.38
N GLY A 351 30.62 10.10 -1.52
CA GLY A 351 31.82 9.68 -0.79
C GLY A 351 32.17 10.51 0.45
N HIS A 352 31.32 11.46 0.86
CA HIS A 352 31.52 12.31 2.04
C HIS A 352 30.94 11.69 3.32
N ARG A 353 31.43 10.51 3.67
CA ARG A 353 30.93 9.68 4.76
C ARG A 353 30.84 10.38 6.12
N ALA A 354 31.84 11.16 6.51
CA ALA A 354 31.83 11.88 7.79
C ALA A 354 30.67 12.88 7.87
N LYS A 355 30.51 13.69 6.83
CA LYS A 355 29.40 14.66 6.72
C LYS A 355 28.05 13.96 6.62
N ALA A 356 27.97 12.81 5.94
CA ALA A 356 26.74 12.03 5.90
C ALA A 356 26.28 11.61 7.30
N MET A 357 27.20 11.15 8.16
CA MET A 357 26.88 10.80 9.56
C MET A 357 26.36 11.99 10.36
N GLU A 358 26.90 13.19 10.15
CA GLU A 358 26.40 14.44 10.78
C GLU A 358 24.95 14.73 10.37
N GLU A 359 24.62 14.63 9.07
CA GLU A 359 23.25 14.83 8.60
C GLU A 359 22.28 13.78 9.13
N TYR A 360 22.70 12.51 9.23
CA TYR A 360 21.87 11.47 9.84
C TYR A 360 21.64 11.73 11.33
N ALA A 361 22.62 12.29 12.05
CA ALA A 361 22.41 12.74 13.43
C ALA A 361 21.36 13.86 13.52
N HIS A 362 21.36 14.81 12.57
CA HIS A 362 20.30 15.82 12.47
C HIS A 362 18.93 15.20 12.14
N ALA A 363 18.85 14.17 11.30
CA ALA A 363 17.60 13.46 11.04
C ALA A 363 17.04 12.79 12.32
N ILE A 364 17.92 12.21 13.14
CA ILE A 364 17.55 11.62 14.44
C ILE A 364 17.01 12.69 15.40
N GLN A 365 17.68 13.85 15.47
CA GLN A 365 17.22 14.98 16.30
C GLN A 365 15.89 15.56 15.81
N ALA A 366 15.72 15.71 14.49
CA ALA A 366 14.50 16.24 13.89
C ALA A 366 13.27 15.36 14.13
N ALA A 367 13.47 14.08 14.49
CA ALA A 367 12.38 13.17 14.83
C ALA A 367 11.90 13.30 16.29
N GLU A 368 12.57 14.08 17.14
CA GLU A 368 12.19 14.19 18.56
C GLU A 368 10.75 14.69 18.80
N PRO A 369 10.24 15.69 18.04
CA PRO A 369 8.85 16.13 18.17
C PRO A 369 7.80 15.08 17.75
N ILE A 370 8.19 14.04 17.02
CA ILE A 370 7.28 12.99 16.54
C ILE A 370 7.06 11.97 17.67
N PRO A 371 5.81 11.60 18.01
CA PRO A 371 5.54 10.55 18.98
C PRO A 371 6.28 9.26 18.64
N ARG A 372 6.90 8.63 19.65
CA ARG A 372 7.79 7.48 19.45
C ARG A 372 7.16 6.35 18.62
N GLN A 373 5.87 6.08 18.85
CA GLN A 373 5.11 5.03 18.16
C GLN A 373 4.95 5.31 16.65
N GLU A 374 4.94 6.57 16.24
CA GLU A 374 4.79 6.99 14.84
C GLU A 374 6.12 7.02 14.08
N ARG A 375 7.26 7.12 14.80
CA ARG A 375 8.59 7.27 14.19
C ARG A 375 8.97 6.11 13.25
N ALA A 376 8.49 4.89 13.53
CA ALA A 376 8.72 3.72 12.67
C ALA A 376 8.04 3.84 11.29
N GLN A 377 6.99 4.66 11.18
CA GLN A 377 6.27 4.93 9.93
C GLN A 377 6.88 6.09 9.14
N THR A 378 7.96 6.69 9.64
CA THR A 378 8.71 7.77 8.95
C THR A 378 9.93 7.20 8.24
N THR A 379 10.78 8.07 7.69
CA THR A 379 12.06 7.67 7.10
C THR A 379 13.22 7.58 8.10
N LEU A 380 12.96 7.79 9.41
CA LEU A 380 13.96 7.62 10.47
C LEU A 380 14.61 6.22 10.50
N PRO A 381 13.89 5.09 10.35
CA PRO A 381 14.50 3.77 10.29
C PRO A 381 15.54 3.64 9.16
N LEU A 382 15.33 4.32 8.03
CA LEU A 382 16.27 4.34 6.92
C LEU A 382 17.56 5.09 7.28
N ALA A 383 17.48 6.17 8.05
CA ALA A 383 18.67 6.88 8.55
C ALA A 383 19.54 5.97 9.43
N PHE A 384 18.92 5.18 10.32
CA PHE A 384 19.64 4.18 11.12
C PHE A 384 20.23 3.07 10.25
N GLN A 385 19.48 2.55 9.27
CA GLN A 385 19.99 1.54 8.34
C GLN A 385 21.20 2.06 7.55
N ASP A 386 21.18 3.30 7.09
CA ASP A 386 22.29 3.94 6.39
C ASP A 386 23.52 4.09 7.29
N LEU A 387 23.32 4.50 8.56
CA LEU A 387 24.40 4.54 9.56
C LEU A 387 25.01 3.15 9.80
N LEU A 388 24.19 2.10 9.87
CA LEU A 388 24.69 0.73 9.97
C LEU A 388 25.52 0.35 8.74
N ARG A 389 25.04 0.64 7.52
CA ARG A 389 25.80 0.36 6.27
C ARG A 389 27.12 1.11 6.21
N ILE A 390 27.13 2.35 6.71
CA ILE A 390 28.36 3.10 6.91
C ILE A 390 29.26 2.25 7.79
N HIS A 391 28.93 1.98 9.04
CA HIS A 391 29.83 1.27 9.97
C HIS A 391 30.26 -0.13 9.51
N ASP A 392 29.34 -0.97 9.06
CA ASP A 392 29.64 -2.34 8.60
C ASP A 392 28.64 -2.79 7.52
N LYS A 393 28.94 -2.45 6.26
CA LYS A 393 28.10 -2.78 5.09
C LYS A 393 27.76 -4.27 5.01
N ARG A 394 28.76 -5.14 5.18
CA ARG A 394 28.59 -6.60 5.03
C ARG A 394 27.65 -7.17 6.08
N ARG A 395 27.74 -6.67 7.32
CA ARG A 395 26.85 -7.09 8.41
C ARG A 395 25.44 -6.57 8.23
N THR A 396 25.28 -5.34 7.75
CA THR A 396 23.96 -4.80 7.42
C THR A 396 23.28 -5.61 6.32
N GLU A 397 24.01 -5.99 5.27
CA GLU A 397 23.51 -6.90 4.23
C GLU A 397 23.14 -8.29 4.80
N ALA A 398 23.88 -8.79 5.80
CA ALA A 398 23.53 -10.04 6.48
C ALA A 398 22.27 -9.92 7.36
N LEU A 399 22.00 -8.74 7.96
CA LEU A 399 20.74 -8.46 8.66
C LEU A 399 19.56 -8.45 7.69
N GLU A 400 19.73 -7.85 6.51
CA GLU A 400 18.74 -7.83 5.43
C GLU A 400 18.43 -9.25 4.95
N ALA A 401 19.46 -10.06 4.69
CA ALA A 401 19.31 -11.44 4.25
C ALA A 401 18.56 -12.33 5.26
N CYS A 402 18.56 -11.98 6.56
CA CYS A 402 17.77 -12.70 7.56
C CYS A 402 16.27 -12.56 7.32
N ALA A 403 15.77 -11.42 6.82
CA ALA A 403 14.36 -11.25 6.47
C ALA A 403 13.98 -12.15 5.29
N THR A 404 14.81 -12.21 4.24
CA THR A 404 14.60 -13.11 3.09
C THR A 404 14.59 -14.58 3.51
N ARG A 405 15.50 -14.97 4.42
CA ARG A 405 15.53 -16.34 4.96
C ARG A 405 14.29 -16.66 5.79
N TRP A 406 13.83 -15.72 6.62
CA TRP A 406 12.58 -15.86 7.36
C TRP A 406 11.39 -16.08 6.45
N GLN A 407 11.23 -15.24 5.42
CA GLN A 407 10.14 -15.38 4.46
C GLN A 407 10.19 -16.73 3.74
N SER A 408 11.37 -17.16 3.29
CA SER A 408 11.55 -18.47 2.64
C SER A 408 11.18 -19.63 3.56
N GLU A 409 11.54 -19.56 4.83
CA GLU A 409 11.23 -20.60 5.83
C GLU A 409 9.74 -20.62 6.18
N LYS A 410 9.10 -19.45 6.34
CA LYS A 410 7.65 -19.32 6.53
C LYS A 410 6.89 -19.97 5.37
N GLN A 411 7.25 -19.64 4.11
CA GLN A 411 6.65 -20.25 2.91
C GLN A 411 6.80 -21.77 2.91
N ARG A 412 7.99 -22.27 3.26
CA ARG A 412 8.28 -23.71 3.33
C ARG A 412 7.41 -24.42 4.37
N LEU A 413 7.26 -23.83 5.56
CA LEU A 413 6.46 -24.41 6.64
C LEU A 413 4.96 -24.42 6.30
N ILE A 414 4.43 -23.33 5.72
CA ILE A 414 3.03 -23.27 5.26
C ILE A 414 2.77 -24.34 4.20
N GLN A 415 3.64 -24.45 3.18
CA GLN A 415 3.53 -25.50 2.16
C GLN A 415 3.50 -26.89 2.78
N GLN A 416 4.40 -27.19 3.73
CA GLN A 416 4.47 -28.50 4.40
C GLN A 416 3.23 -28.81 5.24
N ALA A 417 2.59 -27.79 5.82
CA ALA A 417 1.33 -27.95 6.54
C ALA A 417 0.19 -28.27 5.57
N GLU A 418 0.07 -27.51 4.48
CA GLU A 418 -0.94 -27.71 3.43
C GLU A 418 -0.82 -29.10 2.77
N ASP A 419 0.38 -29.54 2.43
CA ASP A 419 0.63 -30.83 1.76
C ASP A 419 0.26 -32.06 2.61
N ARG A 420 0.11 -31.89 3.92
CA ARG A 420 -0.30 -32.97 4.84
C ARG A 420 -1.81 -33.16 4.90
N LEU A 421 -2.58 -32.17 4.46
CA LEU A 421 -4.03 -32.24 4.48
C LEU A 421 -4.53 -32.93 3.20
N PRO A 422 -5.52 -33.83 3.30
CA PRO A 422 -6.22 -34.33 2.13
C PRO A 422 -7.03 -33.19 1.47
N ARG A 423 -7.56 -33.45 0.27
CA ARG A 423 -8.37 -32.47 -0.48
C ARG A 423 -9.58 -31.94 0.31
N GLU A 424 -10.20 -32.80 1.10
CA GLU A 424 -11.31 -32.48 1.99
C GLU A 424 -10.92 -32.89 3.41
N PRO A 425 -10.25 -32.01 4.17
CA PRO A 425 -9.75 -32.35 5.48
C PRO A 425 -10.86 -32.29 6.54
N ALA A 426 -10.79 -33.22 7.49
CA ALA A 426 -11.63 -33.20 8.68
C ALA A 426 -11.12 -32.18 9.71
N VAL A 427 -12.03 -31.66 10.55
CA VAL A 427 -11.74 -30.67 11.60
C VAL A 427 -10.53 -31.04 12.45
N GLU A 428 -10.46 -32.28 12.93
CA GLU A 428 -9.39 -32.72 13.82
C GLU A 428 -8.03 -32.83 13.11
N GLN A 429 -8.02 -33.07 11.79
CA GLN A 429 -6.78 -33.05 11.00
C GLN A 429 -6.26 -31.63 10.86
N VAL A 430 -7.14 -30.67 10.55
CA VAL A 430 -6.77 -29.25 10.43
C VAL A 430 -6.26 -28.71 11.75
N LYS A 431 -6.99 -28.91 12.86
CA LYS A 431 -6.53 -28.48 14.20
C LYS A 431 -5.15 -29.02 14.56
N ARG A 432 -4.86 -30.28 14.23
CA ARG A 432 -3.55 -30.90 14.49
C ARG A 432 -2.45 -30.29 13.63
N VAL A 433 -2.70 -30.13 12.33
CA VAL A 433 -1.74 -29.55 11.37
C VAL A 433 -1.47 -28.09 11.73
N ASP A 434 -2.51 -27.33 12.03
CA ASP A 434 -2.40 -25.91 12.37
C ASP A 434 -1.63 -25.69 13.67
N ARG A 435 -1.93 -26.44 14.74
CA ARG A 435 -1.14 -26.40 15.98
C ARG A 435 0.33 -26.70 15.73
N GLN A 436 0.63 -27.67 14.86
CA GLN A 436 2.02 -28.00 14.53
C GLN A 436 2.69 -26.88 13.74
N LEU A 437 1.99 -26.29 12.76
CA LEU A 437 2.48 -25.16 11.99
C LEU A 437 2.80 -23.97 12.91
N GLN A 438 1.90 -23.66 13.85
CA GLN A 438 2.10 -22.59 14.84
C GLN A 438 3.39 -22.77 15.63
N LEU A 439 3.60 -23.95 16.22
CA LEU A 439 4.82 -24.26 16.95
C LEU A 439 6.08 -24.17 16.08
N GLN A 440 6.01 -24.61 14.81
CA GLN A 440 7.14 -24.55 13.90
C GLN A 440 7.47 -23.10 13.48
N LEU A 441 6.45 -22.28 13.23
CA LEU A 441 6.61 -20.86 12.90
C LEU A 441 7.20 -20.08 14.09
N GLU A 442 6.72 -20.31 15.32
CA GLU A 442 7.28 -19.69 16.53
C GLU A 442 8.75 -20.08 16.73
N ALA A 443 9.08 -21.36 16.59
CA ALA A 443 10.45 -21.84 16.71
C ALA A 443 11.38 -21.22 15.64
N ALA A 444 10.93 -21.19 14.39
CA ALA A 444 11.69 -20.58 13.29
C ALA A 444 11.86 -19.06 13.46
N PHE A 445 10.83 -18.38 13.98
CA PHE A 445 10.87 -16.96 14.31
C PHE A 445 11.88 -16.66 15.44
N ALA A 446 11.90 -17.47 16.50
CA ALA A 446 12.88 -17.34 17.58
C ALA A 446 14.32 -17.53 17.04
N LEU A 447 14.53 -18.54 16.20
CA LEU A 447 15.84 -18.81 15.59
C LEU A 447 16.33 -17.68 14.69
N ILE A 448 15.46 -17.11 13.84
CA ILE A 448 15.87 -16.02 12.95
C ILE A 448 16.19 -14.74 13.74
N ARG A 449 15.44 -14.47 14.81
CA ARG A 449 15.71 -13.31 15.68
C ARG A 449 17.02 -13.47 16.44
N GLU A 450 17.29 -14.64 17.00
CA GLU A 450 18.58 -14.92 17.64
C GLU A 450 19.74 -14.81 16.65
N ALA A 451 19.54 -15.21 15.39
CA ALA A 451 20.54 -15.01 14.35
C ALA A 451 20.82 -13.51 14.07
N ARG A 452 19.79 -12.65 14.04
CA ARG A 452 19.97 -11.19 13.95
C ARG A 452 20.70 -10.63 15.16
N GLU A 453 20.32 -11.02 16.37
CA GLU A 453 20.97 -10.55 17.59
C GLU A 453 22.44 -10.99 17.65
N LYS A 454 22.76 -12.20 17.19
CA LYS A 454 24.15 -12.66 17.06
C LYS A 454 24.95 -11.81 16.07
N LEU A 455 24.36 -11.44 14.93
CA LEU A 455 24.99 -10.51 13.98
C LEU A 455 25.26 -9.15 14.64
N ILE A 456 24.28 -8.61 15.37
CA ILE A 456 24.41 -7.34 16.10
C ILE A 456 25.51 -7.40 17.16
N ARG A 457 25.54 -8.44 18.01
CA ARG A 457 26.56 -8.62 19.06
C ARG A 457 27.97 -8.72 18.47
N GLY A 458 28.11 -9.33 17.30
CA GLY A 458 29.37 -9.46 16.58
C GLY A 458 29.85 -8.19 15.86
N GLY A 459 29.07 -7.09 15.87
CA GLY A 459 29.49 -5.79 15.35
C GLY A 459 30.47 -5.07 16.28
N ASP A 460 31.16 -4.07 15.75
CA ASP A 460 32.03 -3.20 16.55
C ASP A 460 31.21 -2.26 17.47
N ASP A 461 31.90 -1.45 18.28
CA ASP A 461 31.25 -0.53 19.21
C ASP A 461 30.40 0.52 18.50
N SER A 462 30.83 1.01 17.33
CA SER A 462 30.08 2.01 16.58
C SER A 462 28.78 1.44 16.04
N PHE A 463 28.81 0.24 15.44
CA PHE A 463 27.64 -0.48 14.96
C PHE A 463 26.64 -0.76 16.09
N ARG A 464 27.13 -1.26 17.24
CA ARG A 464 26.28 -1.55 18.41
C ARG A 464 25.69 -0.28 19.04
N ARG A 465 26.39 0.86 18.98
CA ARG A 465 25.83 2.16 19.42
C ARG A 465 24.68 2.61 18.54
N VAL A 466 24.79 2.45 17.21
CA VAL A 466 23.67 2.76 16.29
C VAL A 466 22.45 1.89 16.59
N ILE A 467 22.62 0.58 16.80
CA ILE A 467 21.52 -0.31 17.21
C ILE A 467 20.87 0.16 18.53
N ARG A 468 21.68 0.49 19.55
CA ARG A 468 21.17 0.95 20.85
C ARG A 468 20.35 2.23 20.72
N LEU A 469 20.86 3.20 19.96
CA LEU A 469 20.17 4.46 19.71
C LEU A 469 18.88 4.24 18.91
N ALA A 470 18.91 3.38 17.89
CA ALA A 470 17.71 3.03 17.14
C ALA A 470 16.64 2.37 18.03
N ARG A 471 17.02 1.49 18.96
CA ARG A 471 16.09 0.88 19.92
C ARG A 471 15.49 1.91 20.88
N GLU A 472 16.28 2.88 21.31
CA GLU A 472 15.83 4.00 22.13
C GLU A 472 14.83 4.89 21.35
N LYS A 473 15.16 5.27 20.11
CA LYS A 473 14.39 6.24 19.33
C LYS A 473 13.19 5.66 18.60
N LEU A 474 13.21 4.38 18.22
CA LEU A 474 12.14 3.67 17.53
C LEU A 474 11.38 2.79 18.54
N HIS A 475 11.82 1.54 18.74
CA HIS A 475 11.24 0.61 19.70
C HIS A 475 12.30 -0.37 20.23
N PRO A 476 12.16 -0.91 21.45
CA PRO A 476 13.20 -1.71 22.11
C PRO A 476 13.67 -2.94 21.33
N HIS A 477 12.86 -3.41 20.38
CA HIS A 477 13.07 -4.64 19.63
C HIS A 477 13.63 -4.40 18.22
N TRP A 478 13.96 -3.15 17.88
CA TRP A 478 14.51 -2.83 16.56
C TRP A 478 15.84 -3.55 16.33
N ASN A 479 15.97 -4.24 15.20
CA ASN A 479 17.13 -5.06 14.87
C ASN A 479 17.56 -4.95 13.39
N GLY A 480 17.30 -3.79 12.79
CA GLY A 480 17.61 -3.48 11.38
C GLY A 480 16.44 -3.71 10.43
N LEU A 481 16.60 -3.22 9.21
CA LEU A 481 15.63 -3.37 8.12
C LEU A 481 16.01 -4.51 7.15
N PRO A 482 15.03 -5.10 6.42
CA PRO A 482 13.58 -5.01 6.66
C PRO A 482 13.21 -5.56 8.04
N GLU A 483 12.12 -5.09 8.63
CA GLU A 483 11.65 -5.67 9.91
C GLU A 483 11.19 -7.12 9.71
N ILE A 484 11.35 -7.95 10.75
CA ILE A 484 10.83 -9.31 10.78
C ILE A 484 9.62 -9.32 11.71
N ALA A 485 8.43 -9.33 11.11
CA ALA A 485 7.17 -9.43 11.84
C ALA A 485 6.99 -10.82 12.46
N HIS A 486 6.29 -10.86 13.60
CA HIS A 486 5.86 -12.11 14.22
C HIS A 486 4.95 -12.88 13.26
N PRO A 487 5.02 -14.22 13.18
CA PRO A 487 4.16 -15.00 12.29
C PRO A 487 2.64 -14.81 12.52
N PHE A 488 2.27 -14.35 13.72
CA PHE A 488 0.87 -14.13 14.16
C PHE A 488 0.62 -12.71 14.66
N ASP A 489 1.43 -11.74 14.22
CA ASP A 489 1.30 -10.32 14.57
C ASP A 489 1.25 -9.96 16.06
N ALA A 490 1.61 -10.91 16.94
CA ALA A 490 1.76 -10.67 18.36
C ALA A 490 2.74 -9.50 18.59
N PRO A 491 2.44 -8.55 19.49
CA PRO A 491 3.35 -7.48 19.80
C PRO A 491 4.60 -8.03 20.52
N PRO A 492 5.74 -7.35 20.44
CA PRO A 492 6.99 -7.85 21.03
C PRO A 492 6.97 -8.23 22.51
N GLY A 493 6.05 -7.69 23.30
CA GLY A 493 5.87 -8.02 24.72
C GLY A 493 5.17 -9.35 24.99
N GLU A 494 4.55 -9.95 23.97
CA GLU A 494 3.78 -11.20 24.06
C GLU A 494 4.51 -12.39 23.43
N TRP A 495 5.75 -12.18 22.97
CA TRP A 495 6.55 -13.24 22.36
C TRP A 495 7.03 -14.24 23.42
N GLN A 496 6.70 -15.52 23.25
CA GLN A 496 6.98 -16.61 24.20
C GLN A 496 8.48 -16.77 24.55
N SER A 497 9.38 -16.20 23.75
CA SER A 497 10.79 -16.03 24.11
C SER A 497 11.32 -14.69 23.62
N LEU A 498 11.55 -13.77 24.55
CA LEU A 498 12.44 -12.64 24.28
C LEU A 498 13.87 -13.20 24.28
N PRO A 499 14.68 -12.99 23.21
CA PRO A 499 16.11 -13.24 23.28
C PRO A 499 16.67 -12.51 24.50
N ALA A 500 17.65 -13.11 25.19
CA ALA A 500 18.32 -12.43 26.30
C ALA A 500 18.98 -11.14 25.78
N TRP A 501 18.24 -10.03 25.89
CA TRP A 501 18.73 -8.71 25.58
C TRP A 501 19.85 -8.44 26.57
N GLY A 502 21.06 -8.20 26.08
CA GLY A 502 22.20 -7.95 26.94
C GLY A 502 21.85 -6.88 27.98
N ASN A 503 21.96 -7.24 29.26
CA ASN A 503 21.82 -6.33 30.39
C ASN A 503 22.64 -5.06 30.13
N THR A 504 21.96 -3.93 29.95
CA THR A 504 22.55 -2.63 30.23
C THR A 504 22.22 -2.28 31.68
N ASP A 505 23.24 -2.44 32.51
CA ASP A 505 23.48 -1.79 33.80
C ASP A 505 22.43 -1.92 34.91
N ALA A 506 22.82 -2.72 35.90
CA ALA A 506 22.34 -2.65 37.26
C ALA A 506 22.67 -1.28 37.87
N SER A 507 21.70 -0.36 37.90
CA SER A 507 21.50 0.60 38.99
C SER A 507 20.20 1.38 38.80
N SER A 508 19.07 0.78 39.19
CA SER A 508 17.90 1.53 39.66
C SER A 508 17.01 0.59 40.48
N THR A 509 17.53 0.11 41.60
CA THR A 509 16.69 -0.31 42.71
C THR A 509 16.15 0.95 43.36
N GLU A 510 14.92 1.35 43.05
CA GLU A 510 14.11 2.18 43.94
C GLU A 510 12.64 1.77 43.83
N ASN A 511 12.25 0.94 44.81
CA ASN A 511 10.96 0.89 45.48
C ASN A 511 9.69 1.12 44.65
N ALA A 512 9.14 0.05 44.08
CA ALA A 512 7.69 -0.09 43.98
C ALA A 512 7.16 -0.58 45.33
N GLY A 513 6.75 0.38 46.16
CA GLY A 513 6.08 0.15 47.42
C GLY A 513 4.80 -0.66 47.23
N SER A 514 4.61 -1.58 48.16
CA SER A 514 3.37 -2.28 48.46
C SER A 514 2.17 -1.34 48.49
N ASN A 515 1.07 -1.70 47.84
CA ASN A 515 -0.12 -2.07 48.61
C ASN A 515 -1.17 -2.83 47.80
N PRO A 516 -1.87 -3.78 48.43
CA PRO A 516 -2.97 -4.54 47.85
C PRO A 516 -4.31 -3.82 48.07
N LEU A 517 -5.17 -3.86 47.06
CA LEU A 517 -6.62 -4.13 47.10
C LEU A 517 -7.17 -4.09 45.67
#